data_AF-A0A2C9L285-F1
#
_entry.id   AF-A0A2C9L285-F1
#
_cell.length_a   1.000
_cell.length_b   1.000
_cell.length_c   1.000
_cell.angle_alpha   90.00
_cell.angle_beta   90.00
_cell.angle_gamma   90.00
#
_symmetry.space_group_name_H-M   'P 1'
#
loop_
_entity.id
_entity.type
_entity.pdbx_description
1 polymer ?
#
loop_
_entity_poly.entity_id
_entity_poly.type
_entity_poly.pdbx_seq_one_letter_code
_entity_poly.pdbx_strand_id
1 'polypeptide(L)'
;LRWAVVPSMFCVFIGTVFRLITSEKVSATILIHIGQFLNGVAGPIGSGAMPTLSSIWFPADERITATAIASSISALGSALPFILGPLLVTDIPPNRNETTTAAPVSTSLSSANHLVLYTMEPGNVTAARIQRERDEIMKYMYYSCGFAGLVFLIILIYFPAKPPHPPCLSASVEREKYWSGLWSLR
;
A
#
# COMPACT_ATOMS: atom_id res chain seq x y z
N LEU A 1 -9.84 0.15 -21.30
CA LEU A 1 -9.15 0.65 -20.09
C LEU A 1 -10.10 0.75 -18.89
N ARG A 2 -11.15 1.60 -18.92
CA ARG A 2 -12.16 1.70 -17.83
C ARG A 2 -12.68 0.35 -17.31
N TRP A 3 -13.18 -0.49 -18.22
CA TRP A 3 -13.75 -1.81 -17.90
C TRP A 3 -12.77 -2.82 -17.30
N ALA A 4 -11.46 -2.57 -17.39
CA ALA A 4 -10.44 -3.40 -16.74
C ALA A 4 -9.99 -2.78 -15.40
N VAL A 5 -9.79 -1.45 -15.37
CA VAL A 5 -9.31 -0.72 -14.19
C VAL A 5 -10.33 -0.72 -13.06
N VAL A 6 -11.63 -0.56 -13.36
CA VAL A 6 -12.67 -0.50 -12.32
C VAL A 6 -12.81 -1.83 -11.56
N PRO A 7 -12.95 -3.00 -12.21
CA PRO A 7 -12.96 -4.28 -11.49
C PRO A 7 -11.65 -4.57 -10.74
N SER A 8 -10.50 -4.20 -11.31
CA SER A 8 -9.20 -4.34 -10.67
C SER A 8 -9.12 -3.55 -9.35
N MET A 9 -9.51 -2.28 -9.37
CA MET A 9 -9.52 -1.44 -8.16
C MET A 9 -10.57 -1.88 -7.14
N PHE A 10 -11.70 -2.43 -7.61
CA PHE A 10 -12.69 -3.03 -6.73
C PHE A 10 -12.14 -4.27 -6.01
N CYS A 11 -11.43 -5.16 -6.72
CA CYS A 11 -10.73 -6.29 -6.10
C CYS A 11 -9.71 -5.84 -5.06
N VAL A 12 -8.95 -4.78 -5.35
CA VAL A 12 -7.98 -4.20 -4.39
C VAL A 12 -8.70 -3.66 -3.16
N PHE A 13 -9.78 -2.90 -3.36
CA PHE A 13 -10.56 -2.35 -2.25
C PHE A 13 -11.15 -3.44 -1.36
N ILE A 14 -11.80 -4.48 -1.94
CA ILE A 14 -12.28 -5.63 -1.17
C ILE A 14 -11.15 -6.32 -0.43
N GLY A 15 -9.99 -6.51 -1.08
CA GLY A 15 -8.81 -7.09 -0.46
C GLY A 15 -8.33 -6.29 0.75
N THR A 16 -8.46 -4.96 0.74
CA THR A 16 -8.16 -4.12 1.91
C THR A 16 -9.24 -4.18 3.00
N VAL A 17 -10.52 -4.26 2.61
CA VAL A 17 -11.64 -4.40 3.56
C VAL A 17 -11.58 -5.73 4.31
N PHE A 18 -11.19 -6.81 3.64
CA PHE A 18 -11.01 -8.12 4.29
C PHE A 18 -10.00 -8.08 5.43
N ARG A 19 -9.01 -7.18 5.38
CA ARG A 19 -8.03 -7.05 6.47
C ARG A 19 -8.60 -6.37 7.73
N LEU A 20 -9.80 -5.78 7.65
CA LEU A 20 -10.42 -5.03 8.74
C LEU A 20 -11.46 -5.82 9.55
N ILE A 21 -11.87 -6.99 9.05
CA ILE A 21 -13.03 -7.72 9.61
C ILE A 21 -12.71 -8.36 10.96
N THR A 22 -11.46 -8.77 11.19
CA THR A 22 -11.11 -9.49 12.42
C THR A 22 -9.71 -9.16 12.89
N SER A 23 -9.56 -9.02 14.20
CA SER A 23 -8.29 -8.84 14.90
C SER A 23 -7.79 -10.14 15.55
N GLU A 24 -8.55 -11.24 15.42
CA GLU A 24 -8.15 -12.56 15.91
C GLU A 24 -7.04 -13.13 15.02
N LYS A 25 -5.94 -13.62 15.61
CA LYS A 25 -4.70 -13.95 14.90
C LYS A 25 -4.90 -14.91 13.72
N VAL A 26 -5.64 -16.00 13.92
CA VAL A 26 -5.81 -17.05 12.91
C VAL A 26 -6.69 -16.55 11.78
N SER A 27 -7.83 -15.98 12.13
CA SER A 27 -8.79 -15.44 11.16
C SER A 27 -8.22 -14.26 10.38
N ALA A 28 -7.46 -13.37 11.04
CA ALA A 28 -6.81 -12.22 10.39
C ALA A 28 -5.75 -12.69 9.40
N THR A 29 -4.97 -13.70 9.76
CA THR A 29 -3.96 -14.27 8.85
C THR A 29 -4.61 -14.83 7.58
N ILE A 30 -5.70 -15.59 7.71
CA ILE A 30 -6.42 -16.14 6.55
C ILE A 30 -6.99 -15.02 5.67
N LEU A 31 -7.63 -14.03 6.28
CA LEU A 31 -8.17 -12.86 5.58
C LEU A 31 -7.10 -12.05 4.86
N ILE A 32 -5.90 -11.90 5.45
CA ILE A 32 -4.77 -11.25 4.81
C ILE A 32 -4.34 -12.02 3.56
N HIS A 33 -4.24 -13.36 3.62
CA HIS A 33 -3.86 -14.16 2.46
C HIS A 33 -4.89 -14.05 1.33
N ILE A 34 -6.18 -14.12 1.66
CA ILE A 34 -7.26 -13.92 0.68
C ILE A 34 -7.16 -12.52 0.06
N GLY A 35 -6.94 -11.48 0.87
CA GLY A 35 -6.74 -10.12 0.38
C GLY A 35 -5.52 -9.96 -0.52
N GLN A 36 -4.40 -10.63 -0.21
CA GLN A 36 -3.20 -10.62 -1.07
C GLN A 36 -3.43 -11.36 -2.39
N PHE A 37 -4.19 -12.45 -2.37
CA PHE A 37 -4.59 -13.13 -3.60
C PHE A 37 -5.41 -12.22 -4.51
N LEU A 38 -6.41 -11.53 -3.96
CA LEU A 38 -7.24 -10.57 -4.73
C LEU A 38 -6.40 -9.42 -5.31
N ASN A 39 -5.43 -8.90 -4.54
CA ASN A 39 -4.48 -7.91 -5.04
C ASN A 39 -3.58 -8.47 -6.14
N GLY A 40 -3.17 -9.74 -6.04
CA GLY A 40 -2.38 -10.44 -7.06
C GLY A 40 -3.11 -10.51 -8.40
N VAL A 41 -4.42 -10.81 -8.39
CA VAL A 41 -5.27 -10.81 -9.60
C VAL A 41 -5.36 -9.42 -10.23
N ALA A 42 -5.38 -8.36 -9.41
CA ALA A 42 -5.44 -6.98 -9.89
C ALA A 42 -4.10 -6.47 -10.48
N GLY A 43 -2.96 -7.06 -10.08
CA GLY A 43 -1.61 -6.61 -10.41
C GLY A 43 -1.33 -6.44 -11.92
N PRO A 44 -1.57 -7.45 -12.77
CA PRO A 44 -1.32 -7.35 -14.21
C PRO A 44 -2.10 -6.21 -14.89
N ILE A 45 -3.32 -5.94 -14.41
CA ILE A 45 -4.18 -4.88 -14.94
C ILE A 45 -3.59 -3.50 -14.59
N GLY A 46 -3.09 -3.34 -13.37
CA GLY A 46 -2.40 -2.11 -12.93
C GLY A 46 -1.12 -1.85 -13.72
N SER A 47 -0.26 -2.85 -13.87
CA SER A 47 1.00 -2.73 -14.61
C SER A 47 0.77 -2.41 -16.09
N GLY A 48 -0.26 -2.99 -16.71
CA GLY A 48 -0.64 -2.67 -18.09
C GLY A 48 -1.38 -1.34 -18.25
N ALA A 49 -1.98 -0.81 -17.19
CA ALA A 49 -2.75 0.42 -17.24
C ALA A 49 -1.88 1.65 -17.52
N MET A 50 -0.66 1.72 -16.97
CA MET A 50 0.25 2.85 -17.15
C MET A 50 0.65 3.12 -18.61
N PRO A 51 1.21 2.15 -19.36
CA PRO A 51 1.53 2.36 -20.76
C PRO A 51 0.26 2.51 -21.62
N THR A 52 -0.83 1.82 -21.26
CA THR A 52 -2.09 1.93 -21.99
C THR A 52 -2.70 3.33 -21.87
N LEU A 53 -2.74 3.90 -20.67
CA LEU A 53 -3.22 5.27 -20.45
C LEU A 53 -2.36 6.28 -21.20
N SER A 54 -1.04 6.15 -21.07
CA SER A 54 -0.09 7.02 -21.77
C SER A 54 -0.28 6.96 -23.29
N SER A 55 -0.61 5.77 -23.82
CA SER A 55 -0.84 5.59 -25.25
C SER A 55 -2.12 6.20 -25.81
N ILE A 56 -3.12 6.40 -24.96
CA ILE A 56 -4.42 6.93 -25.36
C ILE A 56 -4.45 8.45 -25.21
N TRP A 57 -3.72 8.99 -24.23
CA TRP A 57 -3.78 10.41 -23.84
C TRP A 57 -2.62 11.26 -24.34
N PHE A 58 -1.45 10.67 -24.64
CA PHE A 58 -0.26 11.40 -25.07
C PHE A 58 0.19 10.99 -26.48
N PRO A 59 0.82 11.91 -27.24
CA PRO A 59 1.45 11.61 -28.51
C PRO A 59 2.65 10.67 -28.35
N ALA A 60 3.19 10.15 -29.46
CA ALA A 60 4.17 9.06 -29.45
C ALA A 60 5.52 9.45 -28.80
N ASP A 61 5.92 10.70 -28.98
CA ASP A 61 7.12 11.33 -28.43
C ASP A 61 7.05 11.51 -26.90
N GLU A 62 5.90 11.88 -26.36
CA GLU A 62 5.73 12.12 -24.91
C GLU A 62 5.29 10.89 -24.10
N ARG A 63 4.88 9.81 -24.78
CA ARG A 63 4.33 8.59 -24.16
C ARG A 63 5.26 7.93 -23.14
N ILE A 64 6.57 7.88 -23.45
CA ILE A 64 7.57 7.27 -22.57
C ILE A 64 7.68 8.09 -21.27
N THR A 65 7.74 9.41 -21.40
CA THR A 65 7.80 10.32 -20.26
C THR A 65 6.56 10.19 -19.37
N ALA A 66 5.36 10.15 -19.96
CA ALA A 66 4.12 9.95 -19.21
C ALA A 66 4.10 8.61 -18.45
N THR A 67 4.57 7.53 -19.09
CA THR A 67 4.65 6.20 -18.45
C THR A 67 5.70 6.17 -17.34
N ALA A 68 6.84 6.84 -17.53
CA ALA A 68 7.89 6.95 -16.53
C ALA A 68 7.42 7.70 -15.29
N ILE A 69 6.76 8.85 -15.46
CA ILE A 69 6.18 9.62 -14.35
C ILE A 69 5.18 8.77 -13.56
N ALA A 70 4.25 8.09 -14.25
CA ALA A 70 3.29 7.21 -13.60
C ALA A 70 4.00 6.10 -12.79
N SER A 71 5.04 5.50 -13.37
CA SER A 71 5.84 4.44 -12.72
C SER A 71 6.57 4.97 -11.48
N SER A 72 7.15 6.17 -11.55
CA SER A 72 7.79 6.83 -10.41
C SER A 72 6.80 7.10 -9.27
N ILE A 73 5.59 7.55 -9.57
CA ILE A 73 4.53 7.76 -8.56
C ILE A 73 4.15 6.44 -7.90
N SER A 74 4.03 5.35 -8.67
CA SER A 74 3.76 4.02 -8.12
C SER A 74 4.87 3.50 -7.21
N ALA A 75 6.13 3.69 -7.62
CA ALA A 75 7.29 3.36 -6.79
C ALA A 75 7.29 4.16 -5.48
N LEU A 76 6.98 5.46 -5.54
CA LEU A 76 6.87 6.31 -4.37
C LEU A 76 5.72 5.86 -3.45
N GLY A 77 4.55 5.53 -4.01
CA GLY A 77 3.41 5.00 -3.26
C GLY A 77 3.75 3.71 -2.52
N SER A 78 4.59 2.85 -3.11
CA SER A 78 5.08 1.62 -2.49
C SER A 78 6.15 1.87 -1.41
N ALA A 79 6.88 2.97 -1.49
CA ALA A 79 7.88 3.36 -0.49
C ALA A 79 7.26 3.98 0.78
N LEU A 80 6.13 4.70 0.64
CA LEU A 80 5.48 5.39 1.75
C LEU A 80 5.16 4.51 2.99
N PRO A 81 4.65 3.27 2.85
CA PRO A 81 4.42 2.38 3.98
C PRO A 81 5.65 2.08 4.84
N PHE A 82 6.86 2.09 4.25
CA PHE A 82 8.10 1.87 5.00
C PHE A 82 8.46 3.03 5.92
N ILE A 83 7.95 4.23 5.62
CA ILE A 83 8.10 5.42 6.47
C ILE A 83 6.94 5.50 7.46
N LEU A 84 5.71 5.32 6.98
CA LEU A 84 4.51 5.45 7.81
C LEU A 84 4.36 4.32 8.84
N GLY A 85 4.77 3.10 8.51
CA GLY A 85 4.66 1.95 9.42
C GLY A 85 5.34 2.19 10.77
N PRO A 86 6.65 2.48 10.79
CA PRO A 86 7.38 2.78 12.03
C PRO A 86 6.92 4.08 12.73
N LEU A 87 6.40 5.05 11.98
CA LEU A 87 5.90 6.30 12.57
C LEU A 87 4.54 6.12 13.27
N LEU A 88 3.69 5.21 12.78
CA LEU A 88 2.37 4.96 13.34
C LEU A 88 2.35 3.79 14.35
N VAL A 89 3.34 2.90 14.29
CA VAL A 89 3.55 1.81 15.25
C VAL A 89 4.87 2.09 15.97
N THR A 90 4.79 2.71 17.15
CA THR A 90 6.01 3.08 17.88
C THR A 90 6.28 2.07 18.97
N ASP A 91 7.45 1.44 18.91
CA ASP A 91 7.99 0.63 20.01
C ASP A 91 8.46 1.57 21.14
N ILE A 92 7.53 2.12 21.93
CA ILE A 92 7.90 2.89 23.13
C ILE A 92 8.07 1.89 24.27
N PRO A 93 9.31 1.59 24.73
CA PRO A 93 9.49 0.82 25.96
C PRO A 93 8.88 1.59 27.14
N PRO A 94 8.21 0.92 28.08
CA PRO A 94 7.56 1.58 29.20
C PRO A 94 8.61 2.32 30.05
N ASN A 95 8.53 3.65 30.02
CA ASN A 95 8.94 4.65 31.00
C ASN A 95 9.96 4.20 32.07
N ARG A 96 11.24 4.61 31.91
CA ARG A 96 12.24 4.68 32.99
C ARG A 96 12.14 5.95 33.85
N ASN A 97 10.93 6.49 34.04
CA ASN A 97 10.72 7.69 34.84
C ASN A 97 9.86 7.39 36.07
N GLU A 98 10.38 6.61 37.01
CA GLU A 98 9.99 6.72 38.42
C GLU A 98 11.07 7.54 39.15
N THR A 99 10.90 8.86 39.13
CA THR A 99 11.56 9.77 40.07
C THR A 99 10.95 9.60 41.46
N THR A 100 11.43 8.64 42.25
CA THR A 100 11.42 8.68 43.74
C THR A 100 12.44 7.65 44.22
N THR A 101 13.67 7.97 44.57
CA THR A 101 14.09 8.56 45.85
C THR A 101 15.61 8.81 45.79
N ALA A 102 16.06 9.90 46.41
CA ALA A 102 17.42 10.45 46.47
C ALA A 102 18.64 9.49 46.40
N ALA A 103 19.59 9.79 45.51
CA ALA A 103 21.03 9.58 45.72
C ALA A 103 21.84 10.55 44.83
N PRO A 104 22.98 11.10 45.30
CA PRO A 104 23.68 12.19 44.63
C PRO A 104 24.55 11.72 43.46
N VAL A 105 24.69 12.65 42.52
CA VAL A 105 25.55 12.72 41.33
C VAL A 105 26.85 11.88 41.40
N SER A 106 27.13 11.15 40.32
CA SER A 106 28.47 10.94 39.80
C SER A 106 28.41 10.85 38.27
N THR A 107 29.06 11.82 37.63
CA THR A 107 29.26 11.96 36.19
C THR A 107 30.13 10.85 35.61
N SER A 108 29.64 10.17 34.56
CA SER A 108 30.51 9.63 33.50
C SER A 108 29.72 9.50 32.19
N LEU A 109 30.12 10.33 31.21
CA LEU A 109 29.70 10.24 29.82
C LEU A 109 30.31 8.98 29.19
N SER A 110 29.48 8.05 28.74
CA SER A 110 29.90 7.00 27.82
C SER A 110 28.77 6.67 26.85
N SER A 111 29.01 7.06 25.60
CA SER A 111 28.38 6.65 24.35
C SER A 111 27.39 5.49 24.46
N ALA A 112 26.11 5.77 24.19
CA ALA A 112 25.03 4.80 24.09
C ALA A 112 25.23 3.89 22.86
N ASN A 113 26.17 2.94 22.98
CA ASN A 113 26.16 1.75 22.15
C ASN A 113 25.05 0.83 22.67
N HIS A 114 24.20 0.40 21.74
CA HIS A 114 23.09 -0.53 21.85
C HIS A 114 23.46 -1.83 22.62
N LEU A 115 23.36 -1.77 23.95
CA LEU A 115 23.36 -2.94 24.83
C LEU A 115 21.94 -3.16 25.31
N VAL A 116 21.21 -4.02 24.59
CA VAL A 116 19.93 -4.56 25.02
C VAL A 116 20.20 -5.51 26.18
N LEU A 117 20.13 -4.97 27.40
CA LEU A 117 20.02 -5.78 28.61
C LEU A 117 18.64 -6.44 28.55
N TYR A 118 18.59 -7.75 28.28
CA TYR A 118 17.36 -8.56 28.34
C TYR A 118 16.89 -8.69 29.80
N THR A 119 16.35 -7.61 30.36
CA THR A 119 15.56 -7.73 31.59
C THR A 119 14.30 -8.50 31.25
N MET A 120 14.09 -9.65 31.90
CA MET A 120 12.83 -10.38 31.83
C MET A 120 11.70 -9.44 32.28
N GLU A 121 10.95 -8.94 31.31
CA GLU A 121 9.80 -8.08 31.55
C GLU A 121 8.68 -8.94 32.17
N PRO A 122 7.97 -8.46 33.22
CA PRO A 122 6.90 -9.22 33.82
C PRO A 122 5.82 -9.54 32.77
N GLY A 123 5.33 -10.78 32.71
CA GLY A 123 4.44 -11.25 31.63
C GLY A 123 3.14 -10.44 31.44
N ASN A 124 2.72 -9.71 32.48
CA ASN A 124 1.59 -8.77 32.40
C ASN A 124 1.90 -7.53 31.54
N VAL A 125 3.14 -7.04 31.57
CA VAL A 125 3.63 -5.91 30.77
C VAL A 125 3.83 -6.34 29.32
N THR A 126 4.32 -7.57 29.10
CA THR A 126 4.47 -8.16 27.77
C THR A 126 3.11 -8.32 27.08
N ALA A 127 2.08 -8.81 27.78
CA ALA A 127 0.73 -8.93 27.24
C ALA A 127 0.11 -7.56 26.90
N ALA A 128 0.30 -6.56 27.76
CA ALA A 128 -0.16 -5.19 27.52
C ALA A 128 0.55 -4.52 26.33
N ARG A 129 1.87 -4.76 26.16
CA ARG A 129 2.66 -4.27 25.01
C ARG A 129 2.16 -4.87 23.70
N ILE A 130 2.00 -6.20 23.65
CA ILE A 130 1.46 -6.90 22.48
C ILE A 130 0.06 -6.39 22.12
N GLN A 131 -0.77 -6.08 23.11
CA GLN A 131 -2.11 -5.55 22.85
C GLN A 131 -2.05 -4.12 22.26
N ARG A 132 -1.19 -3.25 22.82
CA ARG A 132 -1.00 -1.89 22.29
C ARG A 132 -0.49 -1.91 20.85
N GLU A 133 0.50 -2.74 20.54
CA GLU A 133 1.03 -2.89 19.18
C GLU A 133 -0.07 -3.32 18.21
N ARG A 134 -0.93 -4.28 18.61
CA ARG A 134 -2.07 -4.70 17.78
C ARG A 134 -3.04 -3.55 17.53
N ASP A 135 -3.35 -2.76 18.54
CA ASP A 135 -4.27 -1.62 18.39
C ASP A 135 -3.70 -0.56 17.44
N GLU A 136 -2.39 -0.31 17.49
CA GLU A 136 -1.69 0.60 16.57
C GLU A 136 -1.67 0.05 15.13
N ILE A 137 -1.40 -1.25 14.97
CA ILE A 137 -1.46 -1.92 13.66
C ILE A 137 -2.89 -1.85 13.09
N MET A 138 -3.92 -2.11 13.90
CA MET A 138 -5.31 -2.03 13.46
C MET A 138 -5.69 -0.60 13.04
N LYS A 139 -5.27 0.42 13.80
CA LYS A 139 -5.43 1.83 13.39
C LYS A 139 -4.78 2.11 12.04
N TYR A 140 -3.55 1.65 11.84
CA TYR A 140 -2.87 1.75 10.55
C TYR A 140 -3.67 1.08 9.41
N MET A 141 -4.25 -0.10 9.66
CA MET A 141 -5.09 -0.80 8.69
C MET A 141 -6.34 0.02 8.31
N TYR A 142 -6.99 0.68 9.29
CA TYR A 142 -8.13 1.57 9.02
C TYR A 142 -7.73 2.76 8.14
N TYR A 143 -6.60 3.42 8.44
CA TYR A 143 -6.10 4.52 7.60
C TYR A 143 -5.78 4.05 6.18
N SER A 144 -5.15 2.88 6.03
CA SER A 144 -4.84 2.31 4.71
C SER A 144 -6.10 2.01 3.89
N CYS A 145 -7.15 1.46 4.52
CA CYS A 145 -8.42 1.21 3.83
C CYS A 145 -9.15 2.51 3.47
N GLY A 146 -9.13 3.52 4.35
CA GLY A 146 -9.71 4.83 4.07
C GLY A 146 -9.06 5.48 2.85
N PHE A 147 -7.72 5.44 2.77
CA PHE A 147 -6.99 5.93 1.61
C PHE A 147 -7.30 5.14 0.33
N ALA A 148 -7.32 3.80 0.41
CA ALA A 148 -7.70 2.95 -0.72
C ALA A 148 -9.13 3.25 -1.22
N GLY A 149 -10.08 3.44 -0.31
CA GLY A 149 -11.46 3.82 -0.64
C GLY A 149 -11.56 5.20 -1.28
N LEU A 150 -10.77 6.18 -0.80
CA LEU A 150 -10.70 7.51 -1.41
C LEU A 150 -10.17 7.43 -2.85
N VAL A 151 -9.08 6.69 -3.07
CA VAL A 151 -8.52 6.49 -4.41
C VAL A 151 -9.52 5.78 -5.33
N PHE A 152 -10.21 4.75 -4.82
CA PHE A 152 -11.26 4.06 -5.57
C PHE A 152 -12.38 5.03 -5.97
N LEU A 153 -12.85 5.87 -5.04
CA LEU A 153 -13.88 6.87 -5.31
C LEU A 153 -13.42 7.92 -6.33
N ILE A 154 -12.19 8.41 -6.21
CA ILE A 154 -11.59 9.32 -7.20
C ILE A 154 -11.55 8.66 -8.58
N ILE A 155 -11.18 7.38 -8.68
CA ILE A 155 -11.19 6.65 -9.97
C ILE A 155 -12.61 6.53 -10.52
N LEU A 156 -13.63 6.30 -9.68
CA LEU A 156 -15.02 6.23 -10.13
C LEU A 156 -15.49 7.58 -10.70
N ILE A 157 -15.14 8.70 -10.05
CA ILE A 157 -15.57 10.04 -10.47
C ILE A 157 -14.75 10.55 -11.67
N TYR A 158 -13.42 10.43 -11.59
CA TYR A 158 -12.49 11.15 -12.47
C TYR A 158 -12.24 10.43 -13.78
N PHE A 159 -12.10 9.11 -13.77
CA PHE A 159 -11.51 8.38 -14.91
C PHE A 159 -12.51 8.38 -16.08
N PRO A 160 -12.40 9.18 -17.16
CA PRO A 160 -13.37 9.20 -18.25
C PRO A 160 -13.05 8.10 -19.28
N ALA A 161 -14.06 7.65 -20.05
CA ALA A 161 -13.90 6.51 -20.96
C ALA A 161 -12.92 6.80 -22.12
N LYS A 162 -12.82 8.07 -22.52
CA LYS A 162 -12.00 8.56 -23.64
C LYS A 162 -11.55 10.00 -23.35
N PRO A 163 -10.34 10.41 -23.78
CA PRO A 163 -9.95 11.81 -23.76
C PRO A 163 -10.85 12.64 -24.70
N PRO A 164 -11.12 13.92 -24.39
CA PRO A 164 -11.96 14.79 -25.22
C PRO A 164 -11.35 15.11 -26.60
N HIS A 165 -10.03 15.01 -26.75
CA HIS A 165 -9.33 15.16 -28.03
C HIS A 165 -8.35 13.99 -28.24
N PRO A 166 -8.43 13.24 -29.35
CA PRO A 166 -7.48 12.17 -29.64
C PRO A 166 -6.12 12.77 -30.00
N PRO A 167 -5.01 12.32 -29.38
CA PRO A 167 -3.73 13.01 -29.50
C PRO A 167 -2.97 12.76 -30.82
N CYS A 168 -3.28 11.72 -31.61
CA CYS A 168 -2.59 11.45 -32.89
C CYS A 168 -3.35 10.47 -33.81
N LEU A 169 -3.17 10.60 -35.14
CA LEU A 169 -3.71 9.73 -36.21
C LEU A 169 -3.42 8.23 -36.01
N SER A 170 -2.29 7.85 -35.39
CA SER A 170 -1.99 6.44 -35.10
C SER A 170 -2.85 5.84 -33.97
N ALA A 171 -3.59 6.65 -33.21
CA ALA A 171 -4.61 6.17 -32.26
C ALA A 171 -5.93 5.79 -32.95
N SER A 172 -6.11 6.12 -34.24
CA SER A 172 -7.25 5.67 -35.05
C SER A 172 -7.03 4.29 -35.66
N VAL A 173 -5.81 3.75 -35.60
CA VAL A 173 -5.54 2.37 -36.01
C VAL A 173 -6.10 1.47 -34.91
N GLU A 174 -7.22 0.80 -35.24
CA GLU A 174 -7.86 -0.20 -34.39
C GLU A 174 -6.79 -1.22 -33.98
N ARG A 175 -6.48 -1.31 -32.68
CA ARG A 175 -5.60 -2.37 -32.17
C ARG A 175 -6.23 -3.69 -32.57
N GLU A 176 -5.52 -4.46 -33.39
CA GLU A 176 -5.98 -5.76 -33.83
C GLU A 176 -6.37 -6.61 -32.62
N LYS A 177 -7.52 -7.29 -32.74
CA LYS A 177 -8.10 -8.07 -31.66
C LYS A 177 -7.09 -9.16 -31.29
N TYR A 178 -6.54 -9.08 -30.08
CA TYR A 178 -5.56 -10.06 -29.55
C TYR A 178 -6.04 -11.51 -29.73
N TRP A 179 -7.35 -11.74 -29.65
CA TRP A 179 -7.95 -13.04 -29.87
C TRP A 179 -7.88 -13.50 -31.33
N SER A 180 -8.05 -12.60 -32.29
CA SER A 180 -7.90 -12.90 -33.71
C SER A 180 -6.46 -13.29 -34.06
N GLY A 181 -5.46 -12.62 -33.47
CA GLY A 181 -4.05 -12.97 -33.67
C GLY A 181 -3.64 -14.28 -33.00
N LEU A 182 -4.23 -14.63 -31.85
CA LEU A 182 -3.96 -15.91 -31.19
C LEU A 182 -4.56 -17.10 -31.97
N TRP A 183 -5.75 -16.91 -32.55
CA TRP A 183 -6.38 -17.91 -33.40
C TRP A 183 -5.75 -18.00 -34.80
N SER A 184 -5.08 -16.96 -35.29
CA SER A 184 -4.35 -17.02 -36.57
C SER A 184 -3.01 -17.77 -36.49
N LEU A 185 -2.56 -18.14 -35.28
CA LEU A 185 -1.34 -18.92 -35.03
C LEU A 185 -1.61 -20.44 -34.92
N ARG A 186 -2.87 -20.86 -35.04
CA ARG A 186 -3.29 -22.27 -35.03
C ARG A 186 -3.62 -22.73 -36.45
#